data_AF-A0A529HBS5-F1
#
_entry.id   AF-A0A529HBS5-F1
#
_cell.length_a   1.000
_cell.length_b   1.000
_cell.length_c   1.000
_cell.angle_alpha   90.00
_cell.angle_beta   90.00
_cell.angle_gamma   90.00
#
_symmetry.space_group_name_H-M   'P 1'
#
loop_
_entity.id
_entity.type
_entity.pdbx_description
1 polymer ?
#
loop_
_entity_poly.entity_id
_entity_poly.type
_entity_poly.pdbx_seq_one_letter_code
_entity_poly.pdbx_strand_id
1 'polypeptide(L)'
;ITANLKMIADIPKTLRGSGWPDSIEIRGEVYMTYAEFEALKERSAAAGGQDYVNPRNTAAGSLRQKDPSVTASRNLKFFAYA
;
A
#
# COMPACT_ATOMS: atom_id res chain seq x y z
N ILE A 1 4.70 -8.44 6.57
CA ILE A 1 3.57 -8.15 5.66
C ILE A 1 3.89 -8.41 4.18
N THR A 2 4.73 -9.41 3.88
CA THR A 2 5.25 -9.66 2.52
C THR A 2 4.16 -9.92 1.48
N ALA A 3 3.12 -10.68 1.84
CA ALA A 3 2.01 -10.97 0.93
C ALA A 3 1.25 -9.69 0.51
N ASN A 4 1.09 -8.74 1.44
CA ASN A 4 0.39 -7.47 1.18
C ASN A 4 1.25 -6.51 0.36
N LEU A 5 2.57 -6.45 0.63
CA LEU A 5 3.51 -5.66 -0.18
C LEU A 5 3.55 -6.11 -1.65
N LYS A 6 3.41 -7.41 -1.91
CA LYS A 6 3.32 -7.96 -3.28
C LYS A 6 2.10 -7.50 -4.07
N MET A 7 1.10 -6.90 -3.41
CA MET A 7 -0.09 -6.35 -4.05
C MET A 7 0.08 -4.89 -4.49
N ILE A 8 1.17 -4.24 -4.09
CA ILE A 8 1.48 -2.85 -4.46
C ILE A 8 2.19 -2.87 -5.82
N ALA A 9 1.54 -2.29 -6.83
CA ALA A 9 2.05 -2.29 -8.20
C ALA A 9 3.41 -1.60 -8.37
N ASP A 10 3.69 -0.60 -7.53
CA ASP A 10 4.94 0.16 -7.54
C ASP A 10 6.14 -0.65 -7.03
N ILE A 11 5.91 -1.76 -6.29
CA ILE A 11 6.98 -2.60 -5.75
C ILE A 11 7.27 -3.74 -6.75
N PRO A 12 8.41 -3.72 -7.45
CA PRO A 12 8.75 -4.78 -8.39
C PRO A 12 9.06 -6.08 -7.65
N LYS A 13 8.61 -7.21 -8.22
CA LYS A 13 8.96 -8.55 -7.71
C LYS A 13 10.40 -8.95 -8.03
N THR A 14 11.01 -8.28 -9.02
CA THR A 14 12.36 -8.54 -9.50
C THR A 14 12.98 -7.21 -9.91
N LEU A 15 14.20 -6.92 -9.45
CA LEU A 15 14.95 -5.72 -9.83
C LEU A 15 15.40 -5.83 -11.29
N ARG A 16 15.30 -4.73 -12.05
CA ARG A 16 15.70 -4.65 -13.47
C ARG A 16 17.07 -4.00 -13.60
N GLY A 17 17.95 -4.55 -14.43
CA GLY A 17 19.34 -4.08 -14.61
C GLY A 17 20.36 -5.03 -13.98
N SER A 18 21.56 -4.53 -13.68
CA SER A 18 22.69 -5.32 -13.16
C SER A 18 23.55 -4.53 -12.18
N GLY A 19 24.39 -5.22 -11.40
CA GLY A 19 25.38 -4.59 -10.50
C GLY A 19 24.90 -4.38 -9.06
N TRP A 20 23.79 -5.00 -8.66
CA TRP A 20 23.32 -5.00 -7.28
C TRP A 20 24.15 -5.96 -6.41
N PRO A 21 24.24 -5.72 -5.10
CA PRO A 21 24.82 -6.67 -4.15
C PRO A 21 24.00 -7.96 -4.05
N ASP A 22 24.62 -9.03 -3.53
CA ASP A 22 23.94 -10.32 -3.24
C ASP A 22 22.79 -10.16 -2.24
N SER A 23 22.88 -9.17 -1.35
CA SER A 23 21.85 -8.80 -0.39
C SER A 23 21.63 -7.30 -0.40
N ILE A 24 20.39 -6.88 -0.63
CA ILE A 24 19.97 -5.47 -0.64
C ILE A 24 18.68 -5.31 0.17
N GLU A 25 18.64 -4.26 1.00
CA GLU A 25 17.44 -3.84 1.72
C GLU A 25 17.00 -2.48 1.17
N ILE A 26 15.78 -2.41 0.63
CA ILE A 26 15.19 -1.16 0.14
C ILE A 26 14.21 -0.67 1.18
N ARG A 27 14.42 0.57 1.65
CA ARG A 27 13.55 1.26 2.59
C ARG A 27 12.73 2.30 1.85
N GLY A 28 11.48 2.41 2.27
CA GLY A 28 10.53 3.30 1.63
C GLY A 28 9.28 3.51 2.47
N GLU A 29 8.39 4.33 1.94
CA GLU A 29 7.10 4.66 2.54
C GLU A 29 5.98 4.05 1.69
N VAL A 30 5.07 3.32 2.35
CA VAL A 30 3.79 2.94 1.74
C VAL A 30 2.74 3.95 2.16
N TYR A 31 2.07 4.54 1.18
CA TYR A 31 1.10 5.60 1.42
C TYR A 31 -0.17 5.41 0.58
N MET A 32 -1.20 6.15 0.94
CA MET A 32 -2.44 6.28 0.19
C MET A 32 -2.54 7.72 -0.29
N THR A 33 -2.87 7.92 -1.57
CA THR A 33 -3.08 9.27 -2.10
C THR A 33 -4.33 9.89 -1.47
N TYR A 34 -4.39 11.21 -1.44
CA TYR A 34 -5.58 11.89 -0.92
C TYR A 34 -6.84 11.53 -1.72
N ALA A 35 -6.73 11.42 -3.05
CA ALA A 35 -7.84 11.02 -3.91
C ALA A 35 -8.37 9.61 -3.61
N GLU A 36 -7.48 8.64 -3.41
CA GLU A 36 -7.89 7.27 -3.03
C GLU A 36 -8.50 7.21 -1.63
N PHE A 37 -7.99 8.04 -0.71
CA PHE A 37 -8.54 8.16 0.63
C PHE A 37 -9.97 8.73 0.62
N GLU A 38 -10.22 9.81 -0.13
CA GLU A 38 -11.57 10.38 -0.29
C GLU A 38 -12.52 9.38 -0.95
N ALA A 39 -12.11 8.76 -2.06
CA ALA A 39 -12.91 7.75 -2.76
C ALA A 39 -13.23 6.54 -1.86
N LEU A 40 -12.30 6.15 -0.98
CA LEU A 40 -12.54 5.08 -0.03
C LEU A 40 -13.55 5.48 1.05
N LYS A 41 -13.44 6.69 1.62
CA LYS A 41 -14.41 7.20 2.58
C LYS A 41 -15.81 7.23 1.98
N GLU A 42 -15.97 7.74 0.76
CA GLU A 42 -17.26 7.80 0.07
C GLU A 42 -17.88 6.40 -0.10
N ARG A 43 -17.11 5.43 -0.60
CA ARG A 43 -17.57 4.04 -0.73
C ARG A 43 -17.94 3.42 0.61
N SER A 44 -17.17 3.69 1.66
CA SER A 44 -17.44 3.17 3.00
C SER A 44 -18.71 3.77 3.58
N ALA A 45 -18.88 5.10 3.49
CA ALA A 45 -20.06 5.81 3.97
C ALA A 45 -21.34 5.34 3.26
N ALA A 46 -21.29 5.16 1.94
CA ALA A 46 -22.42 4.64 1.15
C ALA A 46 -22.85 3.22 1.58
N ALA A 47 -21.92 2.43 2.13
CA ALA A 47 -22.18 1.09 2.64
C ALA A 47 -22.46 1.03 4.15
N GLY A 48 -22.53 2.17 4.84
CA GLY A 48 -22.64 2.22 6.32
C GLY A 48 -21.42 1.65 7.05
N GLY A 49 -20.26 1.70 6.40
CA GLY A 49 -19.01 1.13 6.87
C GLY A 49 -18.22 2.02 7.84
N GLN A 50 -16.94 1.69 7.98
CA GLN A 50 -16.02 2.40 8.86
C GLN A 50 -15.76 3.84 8.38
N ASP A 51 -15.64 4.77 9.34
CA ASP A 51 -15.10 6.10 9.10
C ASP A 51 -13.55 6.10 9.11
N TYR A 52 -12.96 6.73 8.10
CA TYR A 52 -11.50 6.78 7.92
C TYR A 52 -10.99 8.19 8.24
N VAL A 53 -10.12 8.30 9.24
CA VAL A 53 -9.74 9.60 9.83
C VAL A 53 -8.65 10.33 9.03
N ASN A 54 -7.66 9.63 8.51
CA ASN A 54 -6.59 10.23 7.70
C ASN A 54 -5.91 9.21 6.77
N PRO A 55 -5.21 9.67 5.70
CA PRO A 55 -4.54 8.77 4.76
C PRO A 55 -3.47 7.87 5.39
N ARG A 56 -2.71 8.37 6.38
CA ARG A 56 -1.62 7.61 7.02
C ARG A 56 -2.15 6.36 7.74
N ASN A 57 -3.14 6.54 8.62
CA ASN A 57 -3.75 5.43 9.37
C ASN A 57 -4.46 4.47 8.43
N THR A 58 -5.11 5.00 7.40
CA THR A 58 -5.83 4.21 6.41
C THR A 58 -4.88 3.35 5.57
N ALA A 59 -3.73 3.89 5.16
CA ALA A 59 -2.68 3.14 4.49
C ALA A 59 -2.12 2.04 5.41
N ALA A 60 -1.78 2.37 6.66
CA ALA A 60 -1.28 1.40 7.63
C ALA A 60 -2.26 0.25 7.90
N GLY A 61 -3.55 0.57 8.07
CA GLY A 61 -4.61 -0.43 8.23
C GLY A 61 -4.82 -1.28 6.98
N SER A 62 -4.82 -0.64 5.80
CA SER A 62 -4.95 -1.31 4.50
C SER A 62 -3.80 -2.27 4.20
N LEU A 63 -2.60 -1.96 4.66
CA LEU A 63 -1.41 -2.77 4.46
C LEU A 63 -1.29 -3.95 5.44
N ARG A 64 -1.96 -3.89 6.59
CA ARG A 64 -1.86 -4.89 7.68
C ARG A 64 -3.04 -5.87 7.71
N GLN A 65 -3.70 -6.07 6.57
CA GLN A 65 -4.83 -6.98 6.43
C GLN A 65 -4.37 -8.45 6.49
N LYS A 66 -5.24 -9.33 7.02
CA LYS A 66 -5.01 -10.78 7.02
C LYS A 66 -5.14 -11.36 5.62
N ASP A 67 -6.16 -10.92 4.88
CA ASP A 67 -6.36 -11.25 3.47
C ASP A 67 -5.67 -10.18 2.58
N PRO A 68 -4.63 -10.56 1.81
CA PRO A 68 -3.96 -9.64 0.90
C PRO A 68 -4.84 -9.08 -0.21
N SER A 69 -5.96 -9.74 -0.56
CA SER A 69 -6.91 -9.24 -1.56
C SER A 69 -7.49 -7.88 -1.13
N VAL A 70 -7.65 -7.68 0.18
CA VAL A 70 -8.10 -6.41 0.73
C VAL A 70 -7.04 -5.33 0.47
N THR A 71 -5.75 -5.60 0.69
CA THR A 71 -4.67 -4.65 0.35
C THR A 71 -4.67 -4.31 -1.14
N ALA A 72 -4.86 -5.31 -2.02
CA ALA A 72 -4.91 -5.10 -3.47
C ALA A 72 -6.02 -4.11 -3.88
N SER A 73 -7.17 -4.11 -3.18
CA SER A 73 -8.28 -3.18 -3.44
C SER A 73 -8.04 -1.71 -3.02
N ARG A 74 -6.93 -1.41 -2.34
CA ARG A 74 -6.70 -0.11 -1.68
C ARG A 74 -5.77 0.82 -2.45
N ASN A 75 -5.32 0.42 -3.64
CA ASN A 75 -4.44 1.18 -4.54
C ASN A 75 -3.30 1.92 -3.82
N LEU A 76 -2.64 1.22 -2.88
CA LEU A 76 -1.52 1.78 -2.13
C LEU A 76 -0.35 2.08 -3.08
N LYS A 77 0.44 3.08 -2.72
CA LYS A 77 1.62 3.53 -3.45
C LYS A 77 2.87 3.33 -2.61
N PHE A 78 4.01 3.23 -3.29
CA PHE A 78 5.30 3.07 -2.63
C PHE A 78 6.33 4.05 -3.18
N PHE A 79 7.13 4.62 -2.28
CA PHE A 79 8.28 5.46 -2.64
C PHE A 79 9.51 5.01 -1.85
N ALA A 80 10.59 4.67 -2.54
CA ALA A 80 11.87 4.29 -1.93
C ALA A 80 12.70 5.55 -1.60
N TYR A 81 13.37 5.54 -0.46
CA TYR A 81 14.21 6.65 -0.01
C TYR A 81 15.60 6.25 0.51
N ALA A 82 15.83 4.96 0.78
CA ALA A 82 17.14 4.44 1.22
C ALA A 82 17.34 2.98 0.81
#